data_AF-A0A8W8N3V1-F1
#
_entry.id   AF-A0A8W8N3V1-F1
#
_cell.length_a   1.000
_cell.length_b   1.000
_cell.length_c   1.000
_cell.angle_alpha   90.00
_cell.angle_beta   90.00
_cell.angle_gamma   90.00
#
_symmetry.space_group_name_H-M   'P 1'
#
loop_
_entity.id
_entity.type
_entity.pdbx_description
1 polymer ?
#
loop_
_entity_poly.entity_id
_entity_poly.type
_entity_poly.pdbx_seq_one_letter_code
_entity_poly.pdbx_strand_id
1 'polypeptide(L)'
;ETAFTLILRRSKTDPFRKGIQIRLFQSGQTVCPVQCMKKYMMFRRSWFNRNVSSALLVDESGNPLSRHLFISKLKQILKSLGFDDEKFQGHSFRIGAATSAAAGQVEDHLIKTLGRWSSDCYTRYIRSDDQTLSRAQQAMCCL
;
A
#
# COMPACT_ATOMS: atom_id res chain seq x y z
N GLU A 1 0.47 7.42 -20.41
CA GLU A 1 0.92 6.41 -19.42
C GLU A 1 -0.26 5.81 -18.66
N THR A 2 -0.44 4.51 -18.82
CA THR A 2 -1.46 3.66 -18.18
C THR A 2 -0.95 2.98 -16.89
N ALA A 3 0.36 3.09 -16.59
CA ALA A 3 0.98 2.54 -15.39
C ALA A 3 2.22 3.36 -14.97
N PHE A 4 2.59 3.27 -13.69
CA PHE A 4 3.89 3.69 -13.16
C PHE A 4 4.69 2.47 -12.70
N THR A 5 6.00 2.50 -12.92
CA THR A 5 6.91 1.48 -12.39
C THR A 5 7.80 2.10 -11.32
N LEU A 6 7.69 1.57 -10.10
CA LEU A 6 8.56 1.92 -8.98
C LEU A 6 9.64 0.86 -8.83
N ILE A 7 10.89 1.28 -8.65
CA ILE A 7 12.01 0.38 -8.42
C ILE A 7 12.37 0.42 -6.93
N LEU A 8 12.04 -0.65 -6.21
CA LEU A 8 12.53 -0.84 -4.86
C LEU A 8 13.90 -1.51 -4.92
N ARG A 9 14.95 -0.72 -4.72
CA ARG A 9 16.35 -1.17 -4.88
C ARG A 9 16.80 -2.18 -3.82
N ARG A 10 16.19 -2.17 -2.63
CA ARG A 10 16.57 -3.05 -1.51
C ARG A 10 15.34 -3.38 -0.66
N SER A 11 15.30 -4.59 -0.14
CA SER A 11 14.30 -4.98 0.87
C SER A 11 14.89 -5.95 1.90
N LYS A 12 14.22 -6.12 3.05
CA LYS A 12 14.67 -6.99 4.14
C LYS A 12 14.90 -8.44 3.68
N THR A 13 14.09 -8.90 2.73
CA THR A 13 14.09 -10.28 2.22
C THR A 13 14.84 -10.42 0.90
N ASP A 14 15.62 -9.41 0.49
CA ASP A 14 16.43 -9.43 -0.72
C ASP A 14 17.93 -9.43 -0.36
N PRO A 15 18.49 -10.59 0.06
CA PRO A 15 19.88 -10.69 0.51
C PRO A 15 20.86 -10.36 -0.62
N PHE A 16 20.49 -10.65 -1.87
CA PHE A 16 21.31 -10.44 -3.06
C PHE A 16 21.16 -9.04 -3.68
N ARG A 17 20.31 -8.18 -3.12
CA ARG A 17 20.06 -6.80 -3.58
C ARG A 17 19.68 -6.70 -5.06
N LYS A 18 18.93 -7.68 -5.57
CA LYS A 18 18.43 -7.65 -6.96
C LYS A 18 17.43 -6.53 -7.18
N GLY A 19 16.76 -6.09 -6.11
CA GLY A 19 15.65 -5.15 -6.17
C GLY A 19 14.41 -5.78 -6.80
N ILE A 20 13.33 -5.00 -6.83
CA ILE A 20 12.06 -5.43 -7.43
C ILE A 20 11.34 -4.25 -8.06
N GLN A 21 10.64 -4.52 -9.16
CA GLN A 21 9.74 -3.57 -9.80
C GLN A 21 8.33 -3.73 -9.24
N ILE A 22 7.74 -2.62 -8.84
CA ILE A 22 6.34 -2.53 -8.41
C ILE A 22 5.59 -1.74 -9.47
N ARG A 23 4.63 -2.38 -10.13
CA ARG A 23 3.81 -1.75 -11.16
C ARG A 23 2.50 -1.27 -10.56
N LEU A 24 2.22 0.02 -10.73
CA LEU A 24 0.96 0.65 -10.34
C LEU A 24 0.16 0.90 -11.61
N PHE A 25 -0.99 0.25 -11.74
CA PHE A 25 -1.87 0.38 -12.90
C PHE A 25 -2.95 1.43 -12.65
N GLN A 26 -3.44 2.05 -13.72
CA GLN A 26 -4.57 2.96 -13.65
C GLN A 26 -5.83 2.18 -13.24
N SER A 27 -6.52 2.64 -12.19
CA SER A 27 -7.72 1.97 -11.67
C SER A 27 -9.04 2.53 -12.21
N GLY A 28 -9.03 3.74 -12.78
CA GLY A 28 -10.25 4.44 -13.18
C GLY A 28 -11.09 4.98 -12.01
N GLN A 29 -10.65 4.76 -10.76
CA GLN A 29 -11.34 5.18 -9.54
C GLN A 29 -10.94 6.58 -9.09
N THR A 30 -11.69 7.14 -8.13
CA THR A 30 -11.42 8.46 -7.51
C THR A 30 -10.02 8.54 -6.91
N VAL A 31 -9.55 7.46 -6.28
CA VAL A 31 -8.18 7.32 -5.77
C VAL A 31 -7.38 6.43 -6.72
N CYS A 32 -6.96 7.00 -7.86
CA CYS A 32 -6.18 6.29 -8.86
C CYS A 32 -4.66 6.46 -8.60
N PRO A 33 -3.90 5.37 -8.40
CA PRO A 33 -2.48 5.47 -8.02
C PRO A 33 -1.63 6.15 -9.11
N VAL A 34 -1.94 5.94 -10.39
CA VAL A 34 -1.25 6.59 -11.51
C VAL A 34 -1.50 8.10 -11.51
N GLN A 35 -2.75 8.53 -11.25
CA GLN A 35 -3.08 9.96 -11.21
C GLN A 35 -2.49 10.64 -9.97
N CYS A 36 -2.58 9.98 -8.81
CA CYS A 36 -1.94 10.46 -7.57
C CYS A 36 -0.43 10.62 -7.75
N MET A 37 0.24 9.64 -8.37
CA MET A 37 1.68 9.71 -8.64
C MET A 37 2.03 10.85 -9.60
N LYS A 38 1.27 11.06 -10.69
CA LYS A 38 1.46 12.21 -11.61
C LYS A 38 1.39 13.54 -10.87
N LYS A 39 0.32 13.75 -10.10
CA LYS A 39 0.12 14.98 -9.31
C LYS A 39 1.28 15.22 -8.35
N TYR A 40 1.69 14.17 -7.64
CA TYR A 40 2.80 14.25 -6.69
C TYR A 40 4.15 14.52 -7.36
N MET A 41 4.44 13.89 -8.50
CA MET A 41 5.68 14.15 -9.26
C MET A 41 5.74 15.58 -9.81
N MET A 42 4.61 16.13 -10.29
CA MET A 42 4.52 17.52 -10.72
C MET A 42 4.80 18.49 -9.57
N PHE A 43 4.16 18.27 -8.42
CA PHE A 43 4.39 19.05 -7.20
C PHE A 43 5.85 19.01 -6.77
N ARG A 44 6.44 17.80 -6.70
CA ARG A 44 7.82 17.62 -6.24
C ARG A 44 8.84 18.29 -7.16
N ARG A 45 8.62 18.24 -8.48
CA ARG A 45 9.49 18.88 -9.47
C ARG A 45 9.44 20.40 -9.35
N SER A 46 8.24 20.96 -9.25
CA SER A 46 8.02 22.41 -9.17
C SER A 46 8.60 23.00 -7.88
N TRP A 47 8.33 22.36 -6.73
CA TRP A 47 8.64 22.93 -5.42
C TRP A 47 10.08 22.69 -4.95
N PHE A 48 10.68 21.55 -5.31
CA PHE A 48 11.99 21.14 -4.77
C PHE A 48 13.10 21.01 -5.82
N ASN A 49 12.80 21.26 -7.10
CA ASN A 49 13.74 21.07 -8.23
C ASN A 49 14.41 19.67 -8.23
N ARG A 50 13.69 18.63 -7.79
CA ARG A 50 14.23 17.28 -7.62
C ARG A 50 14.03 16.43 -8.87
N ASN A 51 15.10 15.79 -9.33
CA ASN A 51 15.09 14.84 -10.45
C ASN A 51 14.61 13.43 -10.04
N VAL A 52 14.34 12.55 -11.02
CA VAL A 52 13.86 11.17 -10.81
C VAL A 52 14.83 10.32 -9.96
N SER A 53 16.11 10.68 -9.90
CA SER A 53 17.15 9.95 -9.18
C SER A 53 17.16 10.17 -7.65
N SER A 54 16.40 11.16 -7.16
CA SER A 54 16.30 11.46 -5.73
C SER A 54 15.18 10.66 -5.04
N ALA A 55 15.14 10.68 -3.70
CA ALA A 55 14.15 9.94 -2.92
C ALA A 55 12.71 10.26 -3.37
N LEU A 56 11.93 9.21 -3.63
CA LEU A 56 10.58 9.35 -4.18
C LEU A 56 9.68 10.18 -3.25
N LEU A 57 9.58 9.77 -1.99
CA LEU A 57 8.83 10.49 -0.96
C LEU A 57 9.76 11.46 -0.23
N VAL A 58 9.37 12.73 -0.18
CA VAL A 58 10.13 13.78 0.48
C VAL A 58 9.28 14.49 1.55
N ASP A 59 9.95 15.08 2.53
CA ASP A 59 9.33 15.98 3.50
C ASP A 59 9.20 17.42 2.95
N GLU A 60 8.72 18.33 3.80
CA GLU A 60 8.49 19.75 3.47
C GLU A 60 9.80 20.52 3.19
N SER A 61 10.95 19.98 3.61
CA SER A 61 12.27 20.51 3.32
C SER A 61 12.91 19.85 2.09
N GLY A 62 12.20 18.91 1.44
CA GLY A 62 12.69 18.19 0.28
C GLY A 62 13.72 17.08 0.60
N ASN A 63 13.83 16.68 1.87
CA ASN A 63 14.66 15.56 2.32
C ASN A 63 13.88 14.24 2.23
N PRO A 64 14.56 13.07 2.18
CA PRO A 64 13.87 11.78 2.17
C PRO A 64 12.91 11.64 3.35
N LEU A 65 11.66 11.28 3.07
CA LEU A 65 10.63 11.15 4.10
C LEU A 65 11.00 10.04 5.10
N SER A 66 11.17 10.40 6.36
CA SER A 66 11.46 9.45 7.42
C SER A 66 10.21 8.66 7.83
N ARG A 67 10.41 7.43 8.33
CA ARG A 67 9.33 6.61 8.88
C ARG A 67 8.61 7.35 10.03
N HIS A 68 9.37 7.97 10.92
CA HIS A 68 8.81 8.68 12.07
C HIS A 68 7.87 9.80 11.62
N LEU A 69 8.32 10.64 10.69
CA LEU A 69 7.50 11.74 10.18
C LEU A 69 6.25 11.25 9.45
N PHE A 70 6.38 10.20 8.63
CA PHE A 70 5.22 9.58 7.96
C PHE A 70 4.16 9.11 8.97
N ILE A 71 4.57 8.37 10.01
CA ILE A 71 3.64 7.86 11.03
C ILE A 71 3.04 9.00 11.85
N SER A 72 3.84 10.02 12.21
CA SER A 72 3.33 11.19 12.91
C SER A 72 2.26 11.92 12.12
N LYS A 73 2.49 12.16 10.81
CA LYS A 73 1.49 12.81 9.94
C LYS A 73 0.24 11.96 9.77
N LEU A 74 0.40 10.64 9.61
CA LEU A 74 -0.73 9.71 9.55
C LEU A 74 -1.60 9.81 10.80
N LYS A 75 -0.98 9.70 11.98
CA LYS A 75 -1.69 9.79 13.26
C LYS A 75 -2.42 11.12 13.44
N GLN A 76 -1.78 12.23 13.07
CA GLN A 76 -2.40 13.56 13.09
C GLN A 76 -3.64 13.62 12.19
N ILE A 77 -3.57 13.08 10.98
CA ILE A 77 -4.72 13.04 10.05
C ILE A 77 -5.84 12.17 10.64
N LEU A 78 -5.53 10.98 11.13
CA LEU A 78 -6.52 10.07 11.74
C LEU A 78 -7.23 10.72 12.93
N LYS A 79 -6.47 11.36 13.82
CA LYS A 79 -7.01 12.08 14.97
C LYS A 79 -7.92 13.24 14.54
N SER A 80 -7.54 13.99 13.50
CA SER A 80 -8.37 15.09 12.96
C SER A 80 -9.70 14.61 12.37
N LEU A 81 -9.76 13.35 11.93
CA LEU A 81 -10.96 12.69 11.42
C LEU A 81 -11.75 11.94 12.51
N GLY A 82 -11.34 12.02 13.77
CA GLY A 82 -12.01 11.37 14.90
C GLY A 82 -11.68 9.88 15.08
N PHE A 83 -10.67 9.35 14.39
CA PHE A 83 -10.20 7.98 14.60
C PHE A 83 -9.22 7.90 15.77
N ASP A 84 -9.25 6.76 16.47
CA ASP A 84 -8.26 6.38 17.48
C ASP A 84 -6.93 6.02 16.79
N ASP A 85 -6.00 6.97 16.77
CA ASP A 85 -4.75 6.89 16.03
C ASP A 85 -3.74 5.89 16.63
N GLU A 86 -3.89 5.51 17.90
CA GLU A 86 -3.03 4.51 18.55
C GLU A 86 -3.20 3.10 17.96
N LYS A 87 -4.34 2.84 17.31
CA LYS A 87 -4.60 1.59 16.58
C LYS A 87 -3.89 1.50 15.22
N PHE A 88 -3.24 2.58 14.77
CA PHE A 88 -2.68 2.66 13.42
C PHE A 88 -1.16 2.82 13.43
N GLN A 89 -0.51 2.00 12.62
CA GLN A 89 0.93 2.02 12.39
C GLN A 89 1.21 1.75 10.91
N GLY A 90 2.47 1.88 10.49
CA GLY A 90 2.85 1.68 9.08
C GLY A 90 2.49 0.29 8.53
N HIS A 91 2.47 -0.74 9.38
CA HIS A 91 2.08 -2.10 8.99
C HIS A 91 0.56 -2.25 8.77
N SER A 92 -0.26 -1.36 9.35
CA SER A 92 -1.71 -1.39 9.21
C SER A 92 -2.16 -1.29 7.74
N PHE A 93 -1.41 -0.58 6.88
CA PHE A 93 -1.69 -0.54 5.44
C PHE A 93 -1.55 -1.90 4.77
N ARG A 94 -0.57 -2.72 5.17
CA ARG A 94 -0.38 -4.07 4.61
C ARG A 94 -1.49 -5.01 5.06
N ILE A 95 -1.90 -4.90 6.32
CA ILE A 95 -3.02 -5.67 6.87
C ILE A 95 -4.31 -5.29 6.15
N GLY A 96 -4.62 -3.99 6.10
CA GLY A 96 -5.81 -3.48 5.44
C GLY A 96 -5.87 -3.87 3.96
N ALA A 97 -4.76 -3.72 3.22
CA ALA A 97 -4.71 -4.11 1.82
C ALA A 97 -4.94 -5.61 1.60
N ALA A 98 -4.39 -6.49 2.45
CA ALA A 98 -4.63 -7.94 2.38
C ALA A 98 -6.12 -8.25 2.62
N THR A 99 -6.69 -7.70 3.69
CA THR A 99 -8.09 -7.90 4.06
C THR A 99 -9.04 -7.37 2.99
N SER A 100 -8.80 -6.17 2.46
CA SER A 100 -9.64 -5.59 1.39
C SER A 100 -9.54 -6.38 0.10
N ALA A 101 -8.37 -6.92 -0.26
CA ALA A 101 -8.23 -7.76 -1.45
C ALA A 101 -8.99 -9.08 -1.29
N ALA A 102 -8.89 -9.72 -0.13
CA ALA A 102 -9.63 -10.94 0.18
C ALA A 102 -11.15 -10.72 0.18
N ALA A 103 -11.62 -9.62 0.78
CA ALA A 103 -13.03 -9.23 0.74
C ALA A 103 -13.53 -8.94 -0.68
N GLY A 104 -12.64 -8.44 -1.55
CA GLY A 104 -12.88 -8.25 -2.98
C GLY A 104 -12.73 -9.52 -3.83
N GLN A 105 -12.60 -10.70 -3.21
CA GLN A 105 -12.44 -11.99 -3.88
C GLN A 105 -11.25 -12.06 -4.84
N VAL A 106 -10.20 -11.27 -4.59
CA VAL A 106 -8.94 -11.35 -5.34
C VAL A 106 -8.28 -12.68 -5.02
N GLU A 107 -7.78 -13.37 -6.05
CA GLU A 107 -7.15 -14.67 -5.86
C GLU A 107 -5.91 -14.59 -4.96
N ASP A 108 -5.74 -15.58 -4.10
CA ASP A 108 -4.65 -15.71 -3.13
C ASP A 108 -3.25 -15.43 -3.71
N HIS A 109 -2.97 -15.96 -4.90
CA HIS A 109 -1.68 -15.75 -5.57
C HIS A 109 -1.45 -14.29 -5.99
N LEU A 110 -2.51 -13.56 -6.34
CA LEU A 110 -2.45 -12.13 -6.64
C LEU A 110 -2.29 -11.31 -5.36
N ILE A 111 -3.01 -11.63 -4.28
CA ILE A 111 -2.81 -10.99 -2.96
C ILE A 111 -1.36 -11.13 -2.52
N LYS A 112 -0.83 -12.37 -2.62
CA LYS A 112 0.56 -12.70 -2.32
C LYS A 112 1.54 -11.87 -3.15
N THR A 113 1.29 -11.76 -4.46
CA THR A 113 2.09 -10.96 -5.41
C THR A 113 2.05 -9.47 -5.11
N LEU A 114 0.84 -8.90 -4.92
CA LEU A 114 0.61 -7.48 -4.65
C LEU A 114 1.28 -7.04 -3.34
N GLY A 115 1.15 -7.85 -2.29
CA GLY A 115 1.80 -7.57 -1.02
C GLY A 115 3.28 -7.97 -0.98
N ARG A 116 3.77 -8.73 -1.96
CA ARG A 116 5.16 -9.23 -2.02
C ARG A 116 5.50 -10.16 -0.86
N TRP A 117 4.58 -11.06 -0.52
CA TRP A 117 4.82 -12.11 0.47
C TRP A 117 5.41 -13.34 -0.21
N SER A 118 6.51 -13.89 0.32
CA SER A 118 7.10 -15.13 -0.20
C SER A 118 6.36 -16.38 0.29
N SER A 119 5.77 -16.30 1.49
CA SER A 119 4.98 -17.36 2.11
C SER A 119 3.54 -16.92 2.33
N ASP A 120 2.71 -17.84 2.81
CA ASP A 120 1.29 -17.58 3.08
C ASP A 120 1.06 -16.87 4.42
N CYS A 121 2.08 -16.20 4.96
CA CYS A 121 1.97 -15.42 6.20
C CYS A 121 0.97 -14.27 6.10
N TYR A 122 0.58 -13.87 4.89
CA TYR A 122 -0.44 -12.84 4.66
C TYR A 122 -1.84 -13.27 5.12
N THR A 123 -2.13 -14.57 5.15
CA THR A 123 -3.43 -15.11 5.60
C THR A 123 -3.76 -14.68 7.03
N ARG A 124 -2.75 -14.60 7.90
CA ARG A 124 -2.90 -14.12 9.29
C ARG A 124 -3.29 -12.65 9.40
N TYR A 125 -3.13 -11.87 8.33
CA TYR A 125 -3.54 -10.48 8.31
C TYR A 125 -4.99 -10.31 7.86
N ILE A 126 -5.54 -11.29 7.13
CA ILE A 126 -6.92 -11.25 6.66
C ILE A 126 -7.82 -11.43 7.87
N ARG A 127 -8.61 -10.40 8.16
CA ARG A 127 -9.62 -10.42 9.22
C ARG A 127 -10.98 -10.64 8.56
N SER A 128 -11.53 -11.84 8.72
CA SER A 128 -12.88 -12.15 8.26
C SER A 128 -13.90 -11.65 9.27
N ASP A 129 -14.92 -10.94 8.80
CA ASP A 129 -16.09 -10.61 9.61
C ASP A 129 -17.13 -11.73 9.55
N ASP A 130 -18.11 -11.68 10.45
CA ASP A 130 -19.18 -12.68 10.55
C ASP A 130 -19.98 -12.77 9.24
N GLN A 131 -20.11 -11.66 8.50
CA GLN A 131 -20.81 -11.63 7.23
C GLN A 131 -20.07 -12.45 6.16
N THR A 132 -18.74 -12.33 6.10
CA THR A 132 -17.88 -13.11 5.21
C THR A 132 -17.97 -14.60 5.54
N LEU A 133 -17.92 -14.95 6.84
CA LEU A 133 -18.06 -16.33 7.30
C LEU A 133 -19.42 -16.93 6.95
N SER A 134 -20.51 -16.17 7.16
CA SER A 134 -21.86 -16.59 6.81
C SER A 134 -22.03 -16.86 5.31
N ARG A 135 -21.51 -15.99 4.44
CA ARG A 135 -21.53 -16.20 2.98
C ARG A 135 -20.76 -17.45 2.57
N ALA A 136 -19.59 -17.68 3.19
CA ALA A 136 -18.79 -18.88 2.91
C ALA A 136 -19.55 -20.16 3.31
N GLN A 137 -20.22 -20.17 4.47
CA GLN A 137 -21.05 -21.28 4.90
C GLN A 137 -22.21 -21.55 3.93
N GLN A 138 -22.91 -20.50 3.48
CA GLN A 138 -23.99 -20.63 2.50
C GLN A 138 -23.50 -21.22 1.17
N ALA A 139 -22.35 -20.75 0.67
CA ALA A 139 -21.77 -21.24 -0.56
C ALA A 139 -21.43 -22.75 -0.48
N MET A 140 -20.93 -23.21 0.67
CA MET A 140 -20.64 -24.64 0.88
C MET A 140 -21.89 -25.52 0.85
N CYS A 141 -23.05 -25.02 1.29
CA CYS A 141 -24.30 -25.77 1.26
C CYS A 141 -24.92 -25.87 -0.15
N CYS A 142 -24.45 -25.06 -1.10
CA CYS A 142 -24.94 -25.02 -2.48
C CYS A 142 -24.06 -25.80 -3.47
N LEU A 143 -23.07 -26.55 -2.96
CA LEU A 143 -22.22 -27.48 -3.71
C LEU A 143 -22.83 -28.89 -3.70
#